data_AF-A0A7W7VWB1-F1
#
_entry.id   AF-A0A7W7VWB1-F1
#
_cell.length_a   1.000
_cell.length_b   1.000
_cell.length_c   1.000
_cell.angle_alpha   90.00
_cell.angle_beta   90.00
_cell.angle_gamma   90.00
#
_symmetry.space_group_name_H-M   'P 1'
#
loop_
_entity.id
_entity.type
_entity.pdbx_description
1 polymer ?
#
loop_
_entity_poly.entity_id
_entity_poly.type
_entity_poly.pdbx_seq_one_letter_code
_entity_poly.pdbx_strand_id
1 'polypeptide(L)'
;MAISHPTAAPGYGKRSAPSQQASGPQNFVHLPEREAYLASYIDRLPEGAAIDTKTLAREQPRYGQQAVRSALKALAKAGHLLRIREKAGEGLTRWVSRTYFSRTARPASWWERFLADRRTGGSADPTPAPPARSISYRALASLGAADRRMMLSAKECAELEALAAEWFVRGVTVEQFRYAMTNGLPSTVQCAGAFARKRLVDRIPPEPEPTPECPT
;
A
#
# COMPACT_ATOMS: atom_id res chain seq x y z
N MET A 1 22.77 4.77 -13.59
CA MET A 1 21.56 5.02 -14.40
C MET A 1 20.47 4.09 -13.92
N ALA A 2 19.30 4.62 -13.54
CA ALA A 2 18.16 3.79 -13.14
C ALA A 2 17.63 3.05 -14.37
N ILE A 3 17.46 1.73 -14.26
CA ILE A 3 16.87 0.92 -15.32
C ILE A 3 15.36 1.20 -15.32
N SER A 4 14.81 1.62 -16.46
CA SER A 4 13.36 1.73 -16.65
C SER A 4 12.74 0.32 -16.57
N HIS A 5 12.03 0.05 -15.49
CA HIS A 5 11.37 -1.22 -15.22
C HIS A 5 9.99 -0.94 -14.61
N PRO A 6 8.94 -1.70 -14.97
CA PRO A 6 7.61 -1.51 -14.41
C PRO A 6 7.60 -1.63 -12.88
N THR A 7 6.91 -0.70 -12.23
CA THR A 7 6.67 -0.71 -10.79
C THR A 7 5.59 -1.73 -10.46
N ALA A 8 5.75 -2.45 -9.35
CA ALA A 8 4.73 -3.36 -8.87
C ALA A 8 3.55 -2.59 -8.25
N ALA A 9 2.40 -3.25 -8.10
CA ALA A 9 1.30 -2.69 -7.33
C ALA A 9 1.73 -2.35 -5.88
N PRO A 10 1.08 -1.40 -5.19
CA PRO A 10 1.43 -1.02 -3.83
C PRO A 10 1.52 -2.23 -2.89
N GLY A 11 2.64 -2.36 -2.18
CA GLY A 11 2.95 -3.50 -1.30
C GLY A 11 3.71 -4.65 -1.97
N TYR A 12 3.72 -4.72 -3.31
CA TYR A 12 4.48 -5.69 -4.09
C TYR A 12 5.82 -5.08 -4.55
N GLY A 13 6.73 -5.92 -5.06
CA GLY A 13 7.98 -5.47 -5.69
C GLY A 13 9.23 -5.65 -4.83
N LYS A 14 10.38 -5.22 -5.39
CA LYS A 14 11.71 -5.27 -4.78
C LYS A 14 11.74 -4.49 -3.48
N ARG A 15 12.29 -5.10 -2.43
CA ARG A 15 12.70 -4.42 -1.20
C ARG A 15 14.14 -4.73 -0.88
N SER A 16 15.00 -3.73 -0.79
CA SER A 16 16.39 -3.95 -0.40
C SER A 16 16.50 -4.20 1.11
N ALA A 17 17.21 -5.26 1.48
CA ALA A 17 17.58 -5.50 2.88
C ALA A 17 18.60 -4.44 3.37
N PRO A 18 18.57 -4.03 4.65
CA PRO A 18 19.54 -3.08 5.21
C PRO A 18 20.95 -3.66 5.29
N SER A 19 21.94 -2.76 5.47
CA SER A 19 23.35 -3.08 5.74
C SER A 19 24.00 -3.98 4.67
N GLN A 20 23.83 -3.61 3.40
CA GLN A 20 24.43 -4.30 2.27
C GLN A 20 25.83 -3.75 1.96
N GLN A 21 26.72 -4.62 1.47
CA GLN A 21 28.00 -4.19 0.92
C GLN A 21 27.81 -3.26 -0.28
N ALA A 22 28.84 -2.44 -0.56
CA ALA A 22 28.86 -1.56 -1.73
C ALA A 22 28.64 -2.34 -3.03
N SER A 23 28.08 -1.68 -4.05
CA SER A 23 27.84 -2.35 -5.35
C SER A 23 29.20 -2.58 -6.01
N GLY A 24 29.44 -3.81 -6.46
CA GLY A 24 30.70 -4.19 -7.07
C GLY A 24 30.51 -5.39 -8.00
N PRO A 25 31.38 -5.54 -9.02
CA PRO A 25 31.29 -6.60 -10.01
C PRO A 25 31.44 -8.01 -9.42
N GLN A 26 31.93 -8.12 -8.18
CA GLN A 26 32.17 -9.40 -7.50
C GLN A 26 30.98 -9.93 -6.69
N ASN A 27 29.89 -9.17 -6.58
CA ASN A 27 28.79 -9.46 -5.64
C ASN A 27 28.08 -10.80 -5.88
N PHE A 28 28.13 -11.33 -7.10
CA PHE A 28 27.38 -12.52 -7.50
C PHE A 28 28.26 -13.58 -8.20
N VAL A 29 29.58 -13.48 -8.08
CA VAL A 29 30.54 -14.37 -8.79
C VAL A 29 30.43 -15.84 -8.33
N HIS A 30 29.90 -16.08 -7.13
CA HIS A 30 29.65 -17.44 -6.61
C HIS A 30 28.38 -18.09 -7.17
N LEU A 31 27.57 -17.37 -7.96
CA LEU A 31 26.36 -17.89 -8.57
C LEU A 31 26.63 -18.34 -10.01
N PRO A 32 25.89 -19.34 -10.54
CA PRO A 32 25.98 -19.68 -11.96
C PRO A 32 25.56 -18.47 -12.83
N GLU A 33 26.05 -18.44 -14.07
CA GLU A 33 25.98 -17.26 -14.97
C GLU A 33 24.56 -16.65 -15.06
N ARG A 34 23.54 -17.50 -15.21
CA ARG A 34 22.14 -17.06 -15.32
C ARG A 34 21.66 -16.35 -14.05
N GLU A 35 21.94 -16.94 -12.90
CA GLU A 35 21.57 -16.41 -11.59
C GLU A 35 22.33 -15.12 -11.29
N ALA A 36 23.63 -15.08 -11.59
CA ALA A 36 24.46 -13.88 -11.43
C ALA A 36 23.98 -12.72 -12.32
N TYR A 37 23.61 -13.03 -13.57
CA TYR A 37 23.04 -12.05 -14.51
C TYR A 37 21.73 -11.47 -13.98
N LEU A 38 20.79 -12.32 -13.56
CA LEU A 38 19.50 -11.87 -13.02
C LEU A 38 19.65 -11.15 -11.68
N ALA A 39 20.57 -11.58 -10.81
CA ALA A 39 20.85 -10.90 -9.55
C ALA A 39 21.44 -9.50 -9.77
N SER A 40 22.37 -9.36 -10.72
CA SER A 40 22.95 -8.05 -11.10
C SER A 40 21.91 -7.13 -11.74
N TYR A 41 20.97 -7.69 -12.51
CA TYR A 41 19.84 -6.94 -13.02
C TYR A 41 18.94 -6.45 -11.88
N ILE A 42 18.49 -7.36 -11.02
CA ILE A 42 17.62 -7.05 -9.87
C ILE A 42 18.30 -6.04 -8.93
N ASP A 43 19.60 -6.13 -8.71
CA ASP A 43 20.35 -5.20 -7.85
C ASP A 43 20.22 -3.74 -8.30
N ARG A 44 20.20 -3.50 -9.61
CA ARG A 44 20.08 -2.17 -10.21
C ARG A 44 18.65 -1.66 -10.33
N LEU A 45 17.65 -2.50 -10.07
CA LEU A 45 16.25 -2.08 -10.07
C LEU A 45 15.95 -1.15 -8.89
N PRO A 46 15.10 -0.13 -9.08
CA PRO A 46 14.64 0.72 -7.98
C PRO A 46 13.79 -0.08 -6.99
N GLU A 47 13.64 0.47 -5.78
CA GLU A 47 12.69 -0.04 -4.79
C GLU A 47 11.27 -0.06 -5.38
N GLY A 48 10.50 -1.11 -5.10
CA GLY A 48 9.15 -1.30 -5.63
C GLY A 48 9.08 -1.85 -7.06
N ALA A 49 10.20 -2.12 -7.74
CA ALA A 49 10.20 -2.74 -9.07
C ALA A 49 9.59 -4.16 -9.04
N ALA A 50 8.85 -4.55 -10.09
CA ALA A 50 8.18 -5.84 -10.16
C ALA A 50 9.15 -7.03 -10.40
N ILE A 51 9.47 -7.80 -9.36
CA ILE A 51 10.32 -9.02 -9.44
C ILE A 51 9.47 -10.29 -9.60
N ASP A 52 8.40 -10.26 -10.38
CA ASP A 52 7.66 -11.48 -10.72
C ASP A 52 8.24 -12.16 -11.95
N THR A 53 8.00 -13.47 -12.07
CA THR A 53 8.56 -14.30 -13.14
C THR A 53 8.19 -13.78 -14.53
N LYS A 54 6.94 -13.31 -14.71
CA LYS A 54 6.44 -12.90 -16.02
C LYS A 54 7.05 -11.57 -16.43
N THR A 55 7.08 -10.61 -15.52
CA THR A 55 7.68 -9.31 -15.76
C THR A 55 9.17 -9.43 -16.04
N LEU A 56 9.93 -10.13 -15.19
CA LEU A 56 11.36 -10.31 -15.41
C LEU A 56 11.68 -11.01 -16.73
N ALA A 57 10.91 -12.04 -17.12
CA ALA A 57 11.11 -12.71 -18.40
C ALA A 57 10.77 -11.81 -19.61
N ARG A 58 9.83 -10.88 -19.45
CA ARG A 58 9.51 -9.90 -20.50
C ARG A 58 10.60 -8.86 -20.66
N GLU A 59 11.15 -8.37 -19.55
CA GLU A 59 12.21 -7.36 -19.56
C GLU A 59 13.60 -7.96 -19.88
N GLN A 60 13.75 -9.28 -19.82
CA GLN A 60 15.01 -10.00 -20.07
C GLN A 60 14.92 -10.93 -21.28
N PRO A 61 15.35 -10.48 -22.48
CA PRO A 61 15.28 -11.27 -23.71
C PRO A 61 16.09 -12.57 -23.66
N ARG A 62 17.12 -12.64 -22.80
CA ARG A 62 18.04 -13.78 -22.70
C ARG A 62 17.42 -15.02 -22.05
N TYR A 63 16.37 -14.88 -21.24
CA TYR A 63 15.80 -15.98 -20.46
C TYR A 63 14.28 -15.97 -20.43
N GLY A 64 13.67 -17.07 -20.85
CA GLY A 64 12.21 -17.28 -20.75
C GLY A 64 11.71 -17.48 -19.32
N GLN A 65 10.37 -17.51 -19.15
CA GLN A 65 9.71 -17.57 -17.84
C GLN A 65 10.18 -18.73 -16.94
N GLN A 66 10.43 -19.92 -17.51
CA GLN A 66 10.90 -21.07 -16.73
C GLN A 66 12.33 -20.87 -16.21
N ALA A 67 13.23 -20.32 -17.03
CA ALA A 67 14.60 -20.04 -16.65
C ALA A 67 14.65 -18.97 -15.54
N VAL A 68 13.85 -17.90 -15.67
CA VAL A 68 13.69 -16.87 -14.64
C VAL A 68 13.14 -17.45 -13.34
N ARG A 69 12.11 -18.30 -13.40
CA ARG A 69 11.56 -18.96 -12.20
C ARG A 69 12.62 -19.80 -11.48
N SER A 70 13.38 -20.60 -12.22
CA SER A 70 14.44 -21.44 -11.66
C SER A 70 15.56 -20.61 -11.05
N ALA A 71 15.98 -19.52 -11.71
CA ALA A 71 16.98 -18.62 -11.17
C ALA A 71 16.52 -17.95 -9.87
N LEU A 72 15.27 -17.48 -9.79
CA LEU A 72 14.71 -16.91 -8.57
C LEU A 72 14.69 -17.90 -7.40
N LYS A 73 14.43 -19.20 -7.68
CA LYS A 73 14.53 -20.26 -6.65
C LYS A 73 15.98 -20.47 -6.21
N ALA A 74 16.92 -20.46 -7.14
CA ALA A 74 18.35 -20.60 -6.84
C ALA A 74 18.87 -19.41 -6.01
N LEU A 75 18.45 -18.18 -6.34
CA LEU A 75 18.76 -16.97 -5.56
C LEU A 75 18.19 -17.04 -4.14
N ALA A 76 16.98 -17.59 -3.98
CA ALA A 76 16.41 -17.81 -2.66
C ALA A 76 17.21 -18.85 -1.87
N LYS A 77 17.59 -19.97 -2.49
CA LYS A 77 18.44 -20.99 -1.88
C LYS A 77 19.82 -20.45 -1.50
N ALA A 78 20.39 -19.57 -2.31
CA ALA A 78 21.65 -18.89 -2.05
C ALA A 78 21.53 -17.73 -1.04
N GLY A 79 20.33 -17.46 -0.51
CA GLY A 79 20.13 -16.46 0.55
C GLY A 79 20.05 -15.01 0.07
N HIS A 80 19.95 -14.77 -1.24
CA HIS A 80 19.83 -13.43 -1.82
C HIS A 80 18.39 -12.94 -1.95
N LEU A 81 17.41 -13.85 -1.87
CA LEU A 81 16.02 -13.53 -2.13
C LEU A 81 15.11 -14.19 -1.11
N LEU A 82 14.22 -13.41 -0.50
CA LEU A 82 13.18 -13.91 0.38
C LEU A 82 11.81 -13.48 -0.13
N ARG A 83 10.88 -14.42 -0.24
CA ARG A 83 9.49 -14.15 -0.61
C ARG A 83 8.58 -14.57 0.52
N ILE A 84 7.79 -13.62 1.01
CA ILE A 84 6.80 -13.87 2.05
C ILE A 84 5.43 -13.36 1.63
N ARG A 85 4.39 -13.97 2.19
CA ARG A 85 3.01 -13.48 2.07
C ARG A 85 2.62 -12.86 3.40
N GLU A 86 2.25 -11.59 3.36
CA GLU A 86 1.78 -10.83 4.52
C GLU A 86 0.35 -10.35 4.28
N LYS A 87 -0.43 -10.17 5.35
CA LYS A 87 -1.73 -9.50 5.26
C LYS A 87 -1.48 -8.00 5.08
N ALA A 88 -2.15 -7.38 4.11
CA ALA A 88 -2.04 -5.94 3.86
C ALA A 88 -2.83 -5.16 4.91
N GLY A 89 -2.23 -4.82 6.05
CA GLY A 89 -2.83 -3.96 7.07
C GLY A 89 -3.80 -4.67 8.02
N GLU A 90 -4.09 -3.99 9.14
CA GLU A 90 -5.07 -4.47 10.12
C GLU A 90 -6.48 -4.40 9.51
N GLY A 91 -7.15 -5.55 9.41
CA GLY A 91 -8.55 -5.63 8.97
C GLY A 91 -8.82 -5.86 7.48
N LEU A 92 -7.80 -5.95 6.61
CA LEU A 92 -8.02 -6.32 5.20
C LEU A 92 -7.66 -7.81 4.94
N THR A 93 -8.54 -8.52 4.25
CA THR A 93 -8.35 -9.92 3.79
C THR A 93 -7.36 -10.05 2.62
N ARG A 94 -6.60 -9.00 2.28
CA ARG A 94 -5.72 -9.01 1.11
C ARG A 94 -4.34 -9.56 1.49
N TRP A 95 -3.93 -10.65 0.85
CA TRP A 95 -2.56 -11.16 0.92
C TRP A 95 -1.65 -10.42 -0.06
N VAL A 96 -0.52 -9.93 0.42
CA VAL A 96 0.51 -9.26 -0.37
C VAL A 96 1.78 -10.10 -0.34
N SER A 97 2.29 -10.42 -1.53
CA SER A 97 3.57 -11.11 -1.68
C SER A 97 4.69 -10.08 -1.69
N ARG A 98 5.50 -10.04 -0.62
CA ARG A 98 6.69 -9.19 -0.52
C ARG A 98 7.93 -9.96 -0.93
N THR A 99 8.75 -9.36 -1.79
CA THR A 99 10.03 -9.93 -2.22
C THR A 99 11.17 -9.05 -1.70
N TYR A 100 11.96 -9.57 -0.77
CA TYR A 100 13.18 -8.93 -0.29
C TYR A 100 14.36 -9.44 -1.11
N PHE A 101 15.25 -8.53 -1.48
CA PHE A 101 16.48 -8.82 -2.19
C PHE A 101 17.67 -8.30 -1.37
N SER A 102 18.72 -9.10 -1.30
CA SER A 102 19.99 -8.74 -0.67
C SER A 102 21.15 -9.04 -1.61
N ARG A 103 22.01 -8.05 -1.84
CA ARG A 103 23.30 -8.23 -2.51
C ARG A 103 24.18 -9.23 -1.77
N THR A 104 24.21 -9.14 -0.44
CA THR A 104 24.94 -10.07 0.41
C THR A 104 24.05 -11.29 0.70
N ALA A 105 24.56 -12.50 0.48
CA ALA A 105 23.87 -13.72 0.86
C ALA A 105 23.59 -13.72 2.38
N ARG A 106 22.34 -14.01 2.77
CA ARG A 106 21.94 -14.07 4.18
C ARG A 106 21.42 -15.48 4.51
N PRO A 107 21.83 -16.06 5.67
CA PRO A 107 21.28 -17.33 6.11
C PRO A 107 19.81 -17.17 6.51
N ALA A 108 19.05 -18.27 6.53
CA ALA A 108 17.63 -18.28 6.88
C ALA A 108 17.34 -17.63 8.25
N SER A 109 18.16 -17.91 9.25
CA SER A 109 18.04 -17.34 10.61
C SER A 109 18.18 -15.81 10.65
N TRP A 110 18.97 -15.24 9.75
CA TRP A 110 19.07 -13.78 9.60
C TRP A 110 17.77 -13.21 9.03
N TRP A 111 17.20 -13.86 8.01
CA TRP A 111 15.91 -13.47 7.42
C TRP A 111 14.77 -13.58 8.43
N GLU A 112 14.74 -14.64 9.24
CA GLU A 112 13.74 -14.83 10.31
C GLU A 112 13.80 -13.71 11.35
N ARG A 113 15.00 -13.39 11.85
CA ARG A 113 15.21 -12.26 12.77
C ARG A 113 14.79 -10.93 12.16
N PHE A 114 15.21 -10.66 10.93
CA PHE A 114 14.82 -9.45 10.20
C PHE A 114 13.30 -9.32 10.08
N LEU A 115 12.59 -10.41 9.79
CA LEU A 115 11.12 -10.39 9.74
C LEU A 115 10.46 -10.27 11.11
N ALA A 116 11.03 -10.87 12.16
CA ALA A 116 10.55 -10.70 13.53
C ALA A 116 10.70 -9.25 13.98
N ASP A 117 11.88 -8.66 13.80
CA ASP A 117 12.16 -7.27 14.15
C ASP A 117 11.22 -6.30 13.42
N ARG A 118 10.87 -6.58 12.16
CA ARG A 118 9.90 -5.78 11.39
C ARG A 118 8.45 -5.97 11.81
N ARG A 119 8.09 -7.08 12.44
CA ARG A 119 6.75 -7.29 13.01
C ARG A 119 6.62 -6.62 14.37
N THR A 120 7.68 -6.65 15.17
CA THR A 120 7.67 -6.16 16.56
C THR A 120 8.03 -4.68 16.65
N GLY A 121 8.96 -4.21 15.81
CA GLY A 121 9.29 -2.80 15.64
C GLY A 121 8.34 -2.18 14.63
N GLY A 122 7.38 -1.37 15.08
CA GLY A 122 6.46 -0.57 14.26
C GLY A 122 7.13 0.52 13.40
N SER A 123 8.30 0.25 12.82
CA SER A 123 8.88 1.06 11.76
C SER A 123 8.24 0.65 10.44
N ALA A 124 7.10 1.30 10.17
CA ALA A 124 6.52 1.42 8.85
C ALA A 124 7.53 2.16 7.95
N ASP A 125 8.49 1.43 7.43
CA ASP A 125 9.27 1.78 6.24
C ASP A 125 8.27 2.24 5.15
N PRO A 126 8.49 3.39 4.51
CA PRO A 126 7.49 4.10 3.74
C PRO A 126 7.19 3.32 2.48
N THR A 127 6.31 2.34 2.60
CA THR A 127 5.38 2.10 1.51
C THR A 127 4.67 3.44 1.36
N PRO A 128 4.54 4.04 0.17
CA PRO A 128 3.53 5.06 0.01
C PRO A 128 2.25 4.39 0.51
N ALA A 129 1.80 4.81 1.70
CA ALA A 129 0.49 4.42 2.16
C ALA A 129 -0.42 4.70 0.96
N PRO A 130 -1.35 3.81 0.59
CA PRO A 130 -2.43 4.24 -0.29
C PRO A 130 -2.86 5.61 0.24
N PRO A 131 -2.85 6.66 -0.63
CA PRO A 131 -2.78 8.05 -0.20
C PRO A 131 -3.67 8.20 1.01
N ALA A 132 -3.08 8.63 2.14
CA ALA A 132 -3.73 8.57 3.44
C ALA A 132 -5.17 9.04 3.25
N ARG A 133 -6.11 8.10 3.30
CA ARG A 133 -7.49 8.37 2.88
C ARG A 133 -7.94 9.57 3.68
N SER A 134 -8.52 10.57 3.00
CA SER A 134 -8.88 11.81 3.67
C SER A 134 -9.75 11.54 4.90
N ILE A 135 -9.79 12.50 5.82
CA ILE A 135 -10.73 12.43 6.95
C ILE A 135 -12.17 12.22 6.45
N SER A 136 -12.53 12.84 5.33
CA SER A 136 -13.83 12.72 4.67
C SER A 136 -14.13 11.30 4.20
N TYR A 137 -13.19 10.67 3.49
CA TYR A 137 -13.34 9.28 3.06
C TYR A 137 -13.50 8.34 4.25
N ARG A 138 -12.66 8.50 5.28
CA ARG A 138 -12.70 7.65 6.48
C ARG A 138 -14.00 7.81 7.26
N ALA A 139 -14.51 9.05 7.37
CA ALA A 139 -15.79 9.33 8.01
C ALA A 139 -16.95 8.66 7.26
N LEU A 140 -17.01 8.76 5.92
CA LEU A 140 -17.99 8.08 5.08
C LEU A 140 -17.92 6.56 5.24
N ALA A 141 -16.71 5.98 5.21
CA ALA A 141 -16.52 4.54 5.37
C ALA A 141 -16.92 4.02 6.77
N SER A 142 -16.90 4.90 7.80
CA SER A 142 -17.27 4.53 9.18
C SER A 142 -18.78 4.47 9.42
N LEU A 143 -19.61 4.99 8.51
CA LEU A 143 -21.07 5.09 8.71
C LEU A 143 -21.72 3.72 8.89
N GLY A 144 -21.28 2.72 8.12
CA GLY A 144 -21.82 1.35 8.21
C GLY A 144 -21.57 0.66 9.56
N ALA A 145 -20.54 1.09 10.30
CA ALA A 145 -20.28 0.61 11.66
C ALA A 145 -21.21 1.26 12.69
N ALA A 146 -21.72 2.46 12.42
CA ALA A 146 -22.67 3.16 13.27
C ALA A 146 -24.13 2.78 12.97
N ASP A 147 -24.47 2.61 11.69
CA ASP A 147 -25.78 2.09 11.27
C ASP A 147 -25.63 1.27 9.98
N ARG A 148 -26.02 -0.01 10.03
CA ARG A 148 -25.90 -0.92 8.89
C ARG A 148 -26.69 -0.47 7.65
N ARG A 149 -27.71 0.39 7.81
CA ARG A 149 -28.46 0.97 6.69
C ARG A 149 -27.61 1.97 5.88
N MET A 150 -26.50 2.45 6.44
CA MET A 150 -25.57 3.40 5.82
C MET A 150 -24.24 2.73 5.43
N MET A 151 -24.29 1.50 4.92
CA MET A 151 -23.12 0.84 4.34
C MET A 151 -22.85 1.37 2.93
N LEU A 152 -21.73 2.08 2.78
CA LEU A 152 -21.27 2.64 1.50
C LEU A 152 -20.17 1.77 0.90
N SER A 153 -20.21 1.57 -0.41
CA SER A 153 -19.12 0.96 -1.17
C SER A 153 -17.94 1.92 -1.31
N ALA A 154 -16.75 1.39 -1.62
CA ALA A 154 -15.57 2.21 -1.86
C ALA A 154 -15.74 3.22 -3.02
N LYS A 155 -16.55 2.87 -4.02
CA LYS A 155 -16.89 3.75 -5.15
C LYS A 155 -17.76 4.92 -4.68
N GLU A 156 -18.81 4.65 -3.92
CA GLU A 156 -19.67 5.70 -3.35
C GLU A 156 -18.89 6.61 -2.39
N CYS A 157 -18.02 6.05 -1.53
CA CYS A 157 -17.18 6.87 -0.66
C CYS A 157 -16.27 7.82 -1.45
N ALA A 158 -15.70 7.37 -2.57
CA ALA A 158 -14.86 8.21 -3.43
C ALA A 158 -15.67 9.29 -4.16
N GLU A 159 -16.88 8.96 -4.63
CA GLU A 159 -17.77 9.92 -5.29
C GLU A 159 -18.31 11.00 -4.35
N LEU A 160 -18.44 10.70 -3.05
CA LEU A 160 -18.98 11.62 -2.04
C LEU A 160 -17.89 12.38 -1.26
N GLU A 161 -16.62 12.04 -1.48
CA GLU A 161 -15.50 12.54 -0.68
C GLU A 161 -15.39 14.06 -0.69
N ALA A 162 -15.58 14.69 -1.85
CA ALA A 162 -15.53 16.15 -2.00
C ALA A 162 -16.64 16.85 -1.20
N LEU A 163 -17.88 16.36 -1.32
CA LEU A 163 -19.02 16.91 -0.58
C LEU A 163 -18.84 16.73 0.94
N ALA A 164 -18.32 15.59 1.38
CA ALA A 164 -18.02 15.38 2.78
C ALA A 164 -16.87 16.27 3.26
N ALA A 165 -15.87 16.56 2.42
CA ALA A 165 -14.78 17.46 2.76
C ALA A 165 -15.28 18.89 3.07
N GLU A 166 -16.26 19.39 2.35
CA GLU A 166 -16.85 20.71 2.61
C GLU A 166 -17.44 20.80 4.03
N TRP A 167 -18.04 19.72 4.55
CA TRP A 167 -18.54 19.69 5.92
C TRP A 167 -17.41 19.85 6.95
N PHE A 168 -16.28 19.19 6.73
CA PHE A 168 -15.11 19.30 7.62
C PHE A 168 -14.44 20.68 7.52
N VAL A 169 -14.41 21.29 6.33
CA VAL A 169 -13.95 22.68 6.15
C VAL A 169 -14.80 23.65 6.95
N ARG A 170 -16.11 23.38 7.09
CA ARG A 170 -17.04 24.16 7.92
C ARG A 170 -16.99 23.81 9.41
N GLY A 171 -15.97 23.08 9.85
CA GLY A 171 -15.70 22.80 11.26
C GLY A 171 -16.48 21.64 11.87
N VAL A 172 -17.18 20.83 11.06
CA VAL A 172 -17.92 19.66 11.56
C VAL A 172 -16.97 18.58 12.04
N THR A 173 -17.16 18.05 13.25
CA THR A 173 -16.36 16.92 13.75
C THR A 173 -16.83 15.59 13.14
N VAL A 174 -15.98 14.56 13.18
CA VAL A 174 -16.35 13.22 12.68
C VAL A 174 -17.60 12.67 13.39
N GLU A 175 -17.76 12.92 14.68
CA GLU A 175 -18.92 12.48 15.45
C GLU A 175 -20.19 13.22 15.03
N GLN A 176 -20.13 14.53 14.86
CA GLN A 176 -21.24 15.35 14.36
C GLN A 176 -21.64 14.95 12.94
N PHE A 177 -20.65 14.73 12.07
CA PHE A 177 -20.86 14.25 10.70
C PHE A 177 -21.58 12.90 10.71
N ARG A 178 -21.11 11.95 11.52
CA ARG A 178 -21.71 10.63 11.66
C ARG A 178 -23.16 10.72 12.15
N TYR A 179 -23.40 11.50 13.20
CA TYR A 179 -24.74 11.76 13.70
C TYR A 179 -25.64 12.39 12.63
N ALA A 180 -25.15 13.39 11.91
CA ALA A 180 -25.89 14.04 10.83
C ALA A 180 -26.21 13.09 9.67
N MET A 181 -25.43 12.04 9.44
CA MET A 181 -25.68 11.04 8.41
C MET A 181 -26.61 9.91 8.88
N THR A 182 -26.62 9.56 10.17
CA THR A 182 -27.41 8.42 10.70
C THR A 182 -28.65 8.81 11.50
N ASN A 183 -28.82 10.08 11.89
CA ASN A 183 -29.98 10.51 12.68
C ASN A 183 -31.24 10.60 11.82
N GLY A 184 -32.38 10.05 12.25
CA GLY A 184 -33.65 10.15 11.53
C GLY A 184 -33.65 9.42 10.18
N LEU A 185 -33.01 8.26 10.11
CA LEU A 185 -33.06 7.38 8.94
C LEU A 185 -34.44 6.70 8.84
N PRO A 186 -35.00 6.54 7.63
CA PRO A 186 -36.20 5.74 7.42
C PRO A 186 -35.95 4.27 7.80
N SER A 187 -37.03 3.52 8.08
CA SER A 187 -36.95 2.10 8.45
C SER A 187 -36.11 1.27 7.47
N THR A 188 -36.19 1.58 6.18
CA THR A 188 -35.37 0.97 5.12
C THR A 188 -34.71 2.05 4.27
N VAL A 189 -33.40 1.93 4.03
CA VAL A 189 -32.64 2.76 3.09
C VAL A 189 -32.28 1.89 1.89
N GLN A 190 -32.93 2.14 0.75
CA GLN A 190 -32.69 1.34 -0.46
C GLN A 190 -31.37 1.68 -1.16
N CYS A 191 -30.94 2.95 -1.09
CA CYS A 191 -29.70 3.42 -1.72
C CYS A 191 -28.91 4.32 -0.75
N ALA A 192 -27.96 3.75 -0.03
CA ALA A 192 -27.16 4.47 0.97
C ALA A 192 -26.35 5.62 0.36
N GLY A 193 -25.69 5.41 -0.78
CA GLY A 193 -24.93 6.47 -1.46
C GLY A 193 -25.78 7.65 -1.93
N ALA A 194 -26.94 7.37 -2.52
CA ALA A 194 -27.87 8.42 -2.95
C ALA A 194 -28.45 9.21 -1.76
N PHE A 195 -28.79 8.51 -0.67
CA PHE A 195 -29.27 9.15 0.55
C PHE A 195 -28.20 10.02 1.21
N ALA A 196 -26.97 9.49 1.33
CA ALA A 196 -25.82 10.23 1.86
C ALA A 196 -25.55 11.49 1.02
N ARG A 197 -25.53 11.38 -0.32
CA ARG A 197 -25.39 12.53 -1.21
C ARG A 197 -26.43 13.59 -0.93
N LYS A 198 -27.71 13.19 -0.88
CA LYS A 198 -28.83 14.12 -0.64
C LYS A 198 -28.65 14.86 0.68
N ARG A 199 -28.27 14.17 1.75
CA ARG A 199 -28.00 14.82 3.03
C ARG A 199 -26.79 15.75 2.99
N LEU A 200 -25.70 15.34 2.35
CA LEU A 200 -24.50 16.15 2.24
C LEU A 200 -24.77 17.49 1.54
N VAL A 201 -25.71 17.51 0.58
CA VAL A 201 -26.12 18.73 -0.13
C VAL A 201 -27.17 19.51 0.67
N ASP A 202 -28.26 18.86 1.07
CA ASP A 202 -29.43 19.53 1.66
C ASP A 202 -29.17 20.04 3.09
N ARG A 203 -28.22 19.44 3.82
CA ARG A 203 -27.97 19.73 5.25
C ARG A 203 -26.57 20.27 5.53
N ILE A 204 -25.88 20.75 4.50
CA ILE A 204 -24.55 21.30 4.69
C ILE A 204 -24.60 22.46 5.71
N PRO A 205 -23.76 22.46 6.76
CA PRO A 205 -23.77 23.53 7.76
C PRO A 205 -23.44 24.88 7.13
N PRO A 206 -23.91 26.00 7.69
CA PRO A 206 -23.51 27.32 7.21
C PRO A 206 -21.99 27.50 7.31
N GLU A 207 -21.44 28.38 6.50
CA GLU A 207 -20.02 28.73 6.57
C GLU A 207 -19.74 29.37 7.93
N PRO A 208 -18.68 28.93 8.66
CA PRO A 208 -18.37 29.50 9.97
C PRO A 208 -18.07 30.99 9.81
N GLU A 209 -18.61 31.82 10.70
CA GLU A 209 -18.32 33.25 10.67
C GLU A 209 -16.81 33.46 10.86
N PRO A 210 -16.15 34.28 10.01
CA PRO A 210 -14.76 34.63 10.23
C PRO A 210 -14.67 35.31 11.59
N THR A 211 -13.98 34.66 12.53
CA THR A 211 -13.78 35.24 13.85
C THR A 211 -12.99 36.54 13.65
N PRO A 212 -13.51 37.71 14.07
CA PRO A 212 -12.78 38.96 13.89
C PRO A 212 -11.45 38.82 14.64
N GLU A 213 -10.38 38.92 13.87
CA GLU A 213 -9.00 38.91 14.34
C GLU A 213 -8.88 40.04 15.37
N CYS A 214 -8.68 39.70 16.64
CA CYS A 214 -8.48 40.70 17.68
C CYS A 214 -7.16 41.43 17.35
N PRO A 215 -7.16 42.76 17.06
CA PRO A 215 -5.93 43.48 16.80
C PRO A 215 -5.11 43.52 18.10
N THR A 216 -3.84 43.16 17.98
CA THR A 216 -2.84 43.22 19.06
C THR A 216 -2.50 44.66 19.42
#